data_AF-A0A221K455-F1
#
_entry.id   AF-A0A221K455-F1
#
_cell.length_a   1.000
_cell.length_b   1.000
_cell.length_c   1.000
_cell.angle_alpha   90.00
_cell.angle_beta   90.00
_cell.angle_gamma   90.00
#
_symmetry.space_group_name_H-M   'P 1'
#
loop_
_entity.id
_entity.type
_entity.pdbx_description
1 polymer ?
#
loop_
_entity_poly.entity_id
_entity_poly.type
_entity_poly.pdbx_seq_one_letter_code
_entity_poly.pdbx_strand_id
1 'polypeptide(L)'
;MSLFGFSLRPRRTKSAQTAKDRLQILLAHERSDGSKGPDYLPLLQADILAVIRKYMEIKEDEVDIQMERNDDVSSLEINIEIPSAGPEKPIASALPRKRARSRC
;
A
#
# COMPACT_ATOMS: atom_id res chain seq x y z
N MET A 1 -38.80 24.05 20.66
CA MET A 1 -39.22 23.22 19.51
C MET A 1 -38.01 22.42 19.07
N SER A 2 -37.97 21.14 19.48
CA SER A 2 -36.85 20.22 19.27
C SER A 2 -36.88 19.68 17.85
N LEU A 3 -35.89 20.03 17.03
CA LEU A 3 -35.77 19.63 15.61
C LEU A 3 -34.45 18.89 15.32
N PHE A 4 -33.87 18.24 16.33
CA PHE A 4 -32.70 17.36 16.15
C PHE A 4 -33.04 15.95 16.63
N GLY A 5 -34.05 15.37 15.99
CA GLY A 5 -34.54 14.02 16.25
C GLY A 5 -34.18 13.04 15.13
N PHE A 6 -32.96 13.10 14.58
CA PHE A 6 -32.48 12.01 13.72
C PHE A 6 -31.86 10.94 14.61
N SER A 7 -32.71 10.00 15.01
CA SER A 7 -32.32 8.71 15.57
C SER A 7 -31.64 7.88 14.47
N LEU A 8 -30.43 8.30 14.08
CA LEU A 8 -29.50 7.50 13.29
C LEU A 8 -28.89 6.47 14.23
N ARG A 9 -29.70 5.46 14.55
CA ARG A 9 -29.20 4.21 15.11
C ARG A 9 -28.13 3.72 14.15
N PRO A 10 -26.83 3.67 14.52
CA PRO A 10 -25.86 3.05 13.65
C PRO A 10 -26.22 1.57 13.66
N ARG A 11 -26.97 1.13 12.64
CA ARG A 11 -26.98 -0.27 12.26
C ARG A 11 -25.54 -0.52 11.86
N ARG A 12 -24.75 -1.00 12.82
CA ARG A 12 -23.45 -1.61 12.58
C ARG A 12 -23.74 -2.77 11.65
N THR A 13 -23.79 -2.50 10.35
CA THR A 13 -23.44 -3.48 9.36
C THR A 13 -22.05 -3.90 9.77
N LYS A 14 -21.96 -5.11 10.34
CA LYS A 14 -20.70 -5.80 10.47
C LYS A 14 -20.18 -5.89 9.04
N SER A 15 -19.31 -4.95 8.66
CA SER A 15 -18.46 -5.03 7.48
C SER A 15 -17.46 -6.16 7.74
N ALA A 16 -18.00 -7.37 7.83
CA ALA A 16 -17.26 -8.63 7.86
C ALA A 16 -16.97 -9.06 6.41
N GLN A 17 -16.61 -8.08 5.57
CA GLN A 17 -15.91 -8.22 4.30
C GLN A 17 -14.63 -7.41 4.56
N THR A 18 -13.55 -7.94 5.10
CA THR A 18 -12.51 -8.63 4.30
C THR A 18 -12.40 -8.08 2.87
N ALA A 19 -12.38 -6.75 2.73
CA ALA A 19 -11.86 -6.13 1.52
C ALA A 19 -10.37 -6.44 1.50
N LYS A 20 -9.93 -7.23 0.51
CA LYS A 20 -8.51 -7.35 0.21
C LYS A 20 -8.03 -5.96 -0.20
N ASP A 21 -6.99 -5.46 0.45
CA ASP A 21 -6.38 -4.22 0.02
C ASP A 21 -5.67 -4.46 -1.33
N ARG A 22 -5.66 -3.45 -2.20
CA ARG A 22 -4.96 -3.51 -3.49
C ARG A 22 -4.09 -2.29 -3.62
N LEU A 23 -2.85 -2.49 -4.05
CA LEU A 23 -1.89 -1.42 -4.29
C LEU A 23 -1.62 -1.31 -5.79
N GLN A 24 -1.93 -0.15 -6.34
CA GLN A 24 -1.71 0.19 -7.75
C GLN A 24 -0.70 1.33 -7.83
N ILE A 25 0.34 1.16 -8.63
CA ILE A 25 1.35 2.17 -8.92
C ILE A 25 1.38 2.39 -10.43
N LEU A 26 1.19 3.64 -10.86
CA LEU A 26 1.36 4.06 -12.24
C LEU A 26 2.51 5.06 -12.33
N LEU A 27 3.53 4.71 -13.11
CA LEU A 27 4.69 5.54 -13.37
C LEU A 27 4.70 5.91 -14.85
N ALA A 28 4.72 7.20 -15.17
CA ALA A 28 4.89 7.69 -16.53
C ALA A 28 6.14 8.58 -16.56
N HIS A 29 7.04 8.28 -17.50
CA HIS A 29 8.27 9.04 -17.70
C HIS A 29 8.28 9.60 -19.12
N GLU A 30 8.17 10.91 -19.22
CA GLU A 30 8.36 11.67 -20.47
C GLU A 30 9.85 11.87 -20.71
N ARG A 31 10.34 11.45 -21.87
CA ARG A 31 11.69 11.76 -22.30
C ARG A 31 11.67 13.15 -22.90
N SER A 32 12.27 14.11 -22.20
CA SER A 32 12.55 15.41 -22.78
C SER A 32 13.58 15.24 -23.91
N ASP A 33 13.12 15.51 -25.12
CA ASP A 33 13.84 15.96 -26.30
C ASP A 33 15.29 15.45 -26.42
N GLY A 34 15.45 14.30 -27.07
CA GLY A 34 16.74 13.85 -27.61
C GLY A 34 17.69 13.16 -26.63
N SER A 35 17.33 13.03 -25.36
CA SER A 35 18.13 12.24 -24.42
C SER A 35 17.86 10.73 -24.62
N LYS A 36 18.81 10.03 -25.25
CA LYS A 36 18.96 8.56 -25.16
C LYS A 36 19.43 8.18 -23.75
N GLY A 37 18.67 8.61 -22.74
CA GLY A 37 18.93 8.31 -21.34
C GLY A 37 18.79 6.81 -21.08
N PRO A 38 19.48 6.28 -20.07
CA PRO A 38 19.32 4.90 -19.68
C PRO A 38 17.87 4.62 -19.24
N ASP A 39 17.42 3.40 -19.51
CA ASP A 39 16.06 2.97 -19.22
C ASP A 39 15.89 2.75 -17.71
N TYR A 40 15.28 3.72 -17.03
CA TYR A 40 15.12 3.68 -15.57
C TYR A 40 13.93 2.84 -15.11
N LEU A 41 12.92 2.63 -15.95
CA LEU A 41 11.73 1.88 -15.58
C LEU A 41 12.01 0.43 -15.11
N PRO A 42 12.85 -0.37 -15.79
CA PRO A 42 13.17 -1.71 -15.29
C PRO A 42 13.95 -1.70 -13.97
N LEU A 43 14.77 -0.66 -13.74
CA LEU A 43 15.50 -0.49 -12.48
C LEU A 43 14.53 -0.15 -11.34
N LEU A 44 13.64 0.82 -11.58
CA LEU A 44 12.62 1.24 -10.62
C LEU A 44 11.63 0.12 -10.31
N GLN A 45 11.26 -0.70 -11.31
CA GLN A 45 10.44 -1.88 -11.11
C GLN A 45 11.06 -2.81 -10.06
N ALA A 46 12.35 -3.14 -10.21
CA ALA A 46 13.04 -4.04 -9.28
C ALA A 46 13.13 -3.44 -7.87
N ASP A 47 13.46 -2.15 -7.76
CA ASP A 47 13.58 -1.45 -6.48
C ASP A 47 12.23 -1.36 -5.75
N ILE A 48 11.16 -1.00 -6.46
CA ILE A 48 9.81 -0.92 -5.89
C ILE A 48 9.36 -2.28 -5.39
N LEU A 49 9.54 -3.35 -6.18
CA LEU A 49 9.19 -4.70 -5.74
C LEU A 49 10.00 -5.14 -4.52
N ALA A 50 11.30 -4.84 -4.48
CA ALA A 50 12.15 -5.16 -3.32
C ALA A 50 11.68 -4.42 -2.05
N VAL A 51 11.31 -3.15 -2.17
CA VAL A 51 10.76 -2.36 -1.07
C VAL A 51 9.42 -2.90 -0.60
N ILE A 52 8.52 -3.25 -1.50
CA ILE A 52 7.20 -3.80 -1.14
C ILE A 52 7.36 -5.14 -0.41
N ARG A 53 8.20 -6.05 -0.93
CA ARG A 53 8.54 -7.33 -0.29
C ARG A 53 9.11 -7.18 1.13
N LYS A 54 9.73 -6.03 1.46
CA LYS A 54 10.25 -5.75 2.80
C LYS A 54 9.16 -5.45 3.82
N TYR A 55 8.06 -4.84 3.39
CA TYR A 55 6.98 -4.40 4.28
C TYR A 55 5.73 -5.28 4.21
N MET A 56 5.60 -6.08 3.15
CA MET A 56 4.41 -6.84 2.84
C MET A 56 4.81 -8.22 2.33
N GLU A 57 4.16 -9.26 2.87
CA GLU A 57 4.26 -10.60 2.30
C GLU A 57 3.44 -10.62 1.01
N ILE A 58 4.11 -10.48 -0.13
CA ILE A 58 3.52 -10.58 -1.46
C ILE A 58 4.09 -11.81 -2.16
N LYS A 59 3.23 -12.57 -2.82
CA LYS A 59 3.66 -13.67 -3.68
C LYS A 59 3.75 -13.22 -5.14
N GLU A 60 4.51 -13.95 -5.95
CA GLU A 60 4.72 -13.58 -7.36
C GLU A 60 3.44 -13.73 -8.21
N ASP A 61 2.50 -14.59 -7.80
CA ASP A 61 1.18 -14.75 -8.40
C ASP A 61 0.19 -13.62 -8.06
N GLU A 62 0.53 -12.76 -7.10
CA GLU A 62 -0.31 -11.63 -6.66
C GLU A 62 0.14 -10.28 -7.27
N VAL A 63 1.16 -10.30 -8.15
CA VAL A 63 1.75 -9.12 -8.78
C VAL A 63 1.52 -9.17 -10.30
N ASP A 64 0.83 -8.17 -10.83
CA ASP A 64 0.68 -7.92 -12.26
C ASP A 64 1.48 -6.67 -12.64
N ILE A 65 2.26 -6.76 -13.72
CA ILE A 65 3.16 -5.69 -14.17
C ILE A 65 2.92 -5.47 -15.65
N GLN A 66 2.60 -4.24 -16.01
CA GLN A 66 2.42 -3.82 -17.39
C GLN A 66 3.39 -2.68 -17.70
N MET A 67 4.11 -2.81 -18.80
CA MET A 67 5.04 -1.79 -19.25
C MET A 67 4.69 -1.42 -20.69
N GLU A 68 4.46 -0.14 -20.92
CA GLU A 68 4.19 0.41 -22.24
C GLU A 68 5.31 1.37 -22.61
N ARG A 69 5.80 1.30 -23.84
CA ARG A 69 6.83 2.20 -24.33
C ARG A 69 6.38 2.80 -25.65
N ASN A 70 6.10 4.09 -25.59
CA ASN A 70 5.87 4.94 -26.76
C ASN A 70 7.13 5.78 -27.01
N ASP A 71 7.18 6.44 -28.18
CA ASP A 71 8.39 7.15 -28.64
C ASP A 71 8.84 8.24 -27.66
N ASP A 72 7.88 8.95 -27.06
CA ASP A 72 8.12 10.09 -26.17
C ASP A 72 7.87 9.77 -24.69
N VAL A 73 7.02 8.78 -24.40
CA VAL A 73 6.58 8.44 -23.05
C VAL A 73 6.72 6.96 -22.79
N SER A 74 7.34 6.62 -21.67
CA SER A 74 7.38 5.24 -21.16
C SER A 74 6.55 5.13 -19.88
N SER A 75 5.69 4.13 -19.80
CA SER A 75 4.77 3.90 -18.69
C SER A 75 5.01 2.53 -18.04
N LEU A 76 4.88 2.46 -16.71
CA LEU A 76 4.97 1.25 -15.90
C LEU A 76 3.80 1.22 -14.93
N GLU A 77 2.98 0.19 -15.01
CA GLU A 77 1.89 -0.10 -14.10
C GLU A 77 2.23 -1.35 -13.29
N ILE A 78 2.08 -1.26 -11.96
CA ILE A 78 2.28 -2.38 -11.03
C ILE A 78 1.00 -2.50 -10.20
N ASN A 79 0.35 -3.65 -10.30
CA ASN A 79 -0.87 -4.00 -9.60
C ASN A 79 -0.59 -5.15 -8.62
N ILE A 80 -0.88 -4.94 -7.34
CA ILE A 80 -0.58 -5.92 -6.29
C ILE A 80 -1.83 -6.18 -5.46
N GLU A 81 -2.24 -7.43 -5.37
CA GLU A 81 -3.27 -7.85 -4.42
C GLU A 81 -2.63 -8.10 -3.05
N ILE A 82 -3.12 -7.40 -2.03
CA ILE A 82 -2.62 -7.54 -0.67
C ILE A 82 -3.55 -8.50 0.06
N PRO A 83 -3.08 -9.71 0.44
CA PRO A 83 -3.88 -10.58 1.28
C PRO A 83 -4.09 -9.94 2.65
N SER A 84 -5.33 -9.92 3.14
CA SER A 84 -5.74 -9.36 4.45
C SER A 84 -5.16 -10.15 5.66
N ALA A 85 -4.11 -10.97 5.49
CA ALA A 85 -3.67 -11.98 6.44
C ALA A 85 -2.27 -11.71 7.06
N GLY A 86 -2.15 -10.63 7.86
CA GLY A 86 -1.29 -10.48 9.06
C GLY A 86 0.24 -10.29 8.90
N PRO A 87 1.02 -9.99 9.97
CA PRO A 87 0.66 -9.43 11.28
C PRO A 87 0.89 -7.89 11.31
N GLU A 88 0.23 -7.20 12.23
CA GLU A 88 0.72 -5.91 12.72
C GLU A 88 2.13 -6.14 13.31
N LYS A 89 3.20 -6.02 12.53
CA LYS A 89 4.54 -5.95 13.10
C LYS A 89 4.53 -4.66 13.92
N PRO A 90 4.53 -4.71 15.25
CA PRO A 90 4.41 -3.50 16.04
C PRO A 90 5.65 -2.69 15.71
N ILE A 91 5.45 -1.53 15.07
CA ILE A 91 6.48 -0.52 14.92
C ILE A 91 6.75 -0.05 16.36
N ALA A 92 7.72 -0.71 17.00
CA ALA A 92 8.27 -0.48 18.33
C ALA A 92 7.36 0.34 19.28
N SER A 93 6.62 -0.36 20.13
CA SER A 93 6.14 0.15 21.42
C SER A 93 7.33 0.38 22.36
N ALA A 94 8.18 1.34 22.03
CA ALA A 94 9.21 1.87 22.92
C ALA A 94 8.58 2.95 23.82
N LEU A 95 7.77 2.54 24.79
CA LEU A 95 7.71 3.29 26.04
C LEU A 95 7.61 2.29 27.21
N PRO A 96 8.56 2.31 28.16
CA PRO A 96 8.62 1.33 29.23
C PRO A 96 7.40 1.46 30.14
N ARG A 97 6.64 0.36 30.26
CA ARG A 97 5.68 0.17 31.34
C ARG A 97 6.42 0.29 32.67
N LYS A 98 6.30 1.45 33.35
CA LYS A 98 6.69 1.57 34.75
C LYS A 98 5.81 0.59 35.54
N ARG A 99 6.40 -0.54 35.91
CA ARG A 99 5.78 -1.53 36.81
C ARG A 99 5.35 -0.83 38.09
N ALA A 100 4.09 -1.03 38.45
CA ALA A 100 3.58 -0.77 39.78
C ALA A 100 4.53 -1.38 40.80
N ARG A 101 5.05 -0.55 41.72
CA ARG A 101 5.53 -1.05 43.01
C ARG A 101 4.33 -0.98 43.96
N SER A 102 3.69 -2.12 44.13
CA SER A 102 2.99 -2.43 45.37
C SER A 102 4.00 -2.35 46.52
N ARG A 103 3.74 -1.52 47.53
CA ARG A 103 4.25 -1.67 48.89
C ARG A 103 3.34 -0.86 49.80
N CYS A 104 2.70 -1.62 50.70
CA CYS A 104 2.15 -1.32 52.03
C CYS A 104 1.63 0.09 52.31
#